data_AF-A0A8T7H1W5-F1
#
_entry.id   AF-A0A8T7H1W5-F1
#
_cell.length_a   1.000
_cell.length_b   1.000
_cell.length_c   1.000
_cell.angle_alpha   90.00
_cell.angle_beta   90.00
_cell.angle_gamma   90.00
#
_symmetry.space_group_name_H-M   'P 1'
#
loop_
_entity.id
_entity.type
_entity.pdbx_description
1 polymer ?
#
loop_
_entity_poly.entity_id
_entity_poly.type
_entity_poly.pdbx_seq_one_letter_code
_entity_poly.pdbx_strand_id
1 'polypeptide(L)'
;MKRAATDTYTPICLALPRLCPRLVPSPLWGLSLARLSRTDPQTLCSLLHTNPEEQRKCMEALQELHHWWLQLPRTRCTACGANASDIDEEWLYLDEEPAAVLEAIRPLCRKCHLAKHLGYALVTGKLREAITHLAHVNMVDEDTARQLAAKAFKTHEELSKKKHWRIKIKPQPGLREETRETLEQLLNRMHDERYSIDRQWITYTADEKQLERIEEEALKETKETLEEALGVKHLDEALEKIRQDSQAAEKLIETLRRHLETRGVRLLWRETLHALNLIAQQNPLEAIDALRGKWIVFVKPELRGPAMRKITRRLRANNLDYAAKTPAHPQHGEKPVIIQTPSLLAPKQLAATAQAMQEALAELGVEKPLIYKPDIYTAKGIYRGNKHGLKPYTYITLP
;
A
#
# COMPACT_ATOMS: atom_id res chain seq x y z
N MET A 1 34.49 17.74 -15.91
CA MET A 1 33.54 16.77 -16.52
C MET A 1 32.83 16.03 -15.40
N LYS A 2 31.50 16.19 -15.25
CA LYS A 2 30.74 15.33 -14.34
C LYS A 2 30.83 13.90 -14.87
N ARG A 3 31.26 12.93 -14.04
CA ARG A 3 31.19 11.50 -14.41
C ARG A 3 29.73 11.19 -14.76
N ALA A 4 29.51 10.45 -15.85
CA ALA A 4 28.18 9.92 -16.11
C ALA A 4 27.79 9.05 -14.92
N ALA A 5 26.64 9.32 -14.31
CA ALA A 5 26.15 8.51 -13.20
C ALA A 5 26.00 7.06 -13.67
N THR A 6 26.62 6.13 -12.93
CA THR A 6 26.63 4.71 -13.26
C THR A 6 25.58 3.96 -12.44
N ASP A 7 24.97 2.94 -13.04
CA ASP A 7 24.00 2.06 -12.37
C ASP A 7 24.67 1.36 -11.18
N THR A 8 24.08 1.43 -9.99
CA THR A 8 24.63 0.85 -8.76
C THR A 8 24.79 -0.66 -8.86
N TYR A 9 23.99 -1.31 -9.71
CA TYR A 9 24.07 -2.75 -9.96
C TYR A 9 25.13 -3.14 -11.01
N THR A 10 25.87 -2.19 -11.61
CA THR A 10 26.87 -2.45 -12.66
C THR A 10 27.83 -3.60 -12.31
N PRO A 11 28.45 -3.66 -11.12
CA PRO A 11 29.38 -4.75 -10.79
C PRO A 11 28.71 -6.14 -10.81
N ILE A 12 27.42 -6.21 -10.44
CA ILE A 12 26.65 -7.45 -10.44
C ILE A 12 26.26 -7.82 -11.87
N CYS A 13 25.80 -6.85 -12.66
CA CYS A 13 25.34 -7.10 -14.02
C CYS A 13 26.46 -7.42 -15.00
N LEU A 14 27.69 -6.95 -14.75
CA LEU A 14 28.87 -7.40 -15.50
C LEU A 14 29.16 -8.89 -15.30
N ALA A 15 28.91 -9.42 -14.10
CA ALA A 15 29.05 -10.84 -13.79
C ALA A 15 27.83 -11.68 -14.20
N LEU A 16 26.67 -11.04 -14.42
CA LEU A 16 25.41 -11.67 -14.85
C LEU A 16 24.89 -10.99 -16.14
N PRO A 17 25.59 -11.16 -17.28
CA PRO A 17 25.36 -10.36 -18.48
C PRO A 17 24.05 -10.67 -19.21
N ARG A 18 23.43 -11.83 -18.95
CA ARG A 18 22.18 -12.26 -19.61
C ARG A 18 20.94 -11.93 -18.78
N LEU A 19 21.04 -12.06 -17.47
CA LEU A 19 19.94 -11.78 -16.55
C LEU A 19 20.51 -11.24 -15.24
N CYS A 20 20.42 -9.93 -15.05
CA CYS A 20 20.86 -9.27 -13.82
C CYS A 20 19.66 -8.98 -12.89
N PRO A 21 19.70 -9.40 -11.62
CA PRO A 21 18.66 -9.08 -10.65
C PRO A 21 18.88 -7.66 -10.11
N ARG A 22 18.05 -6.72 -10.55
CA ARG A 22 17.97 -5.37 -9.99
C ARG A 22 16.73 -5.28 -9.13
N LEU A 23 16.91 -5.27 -7.81
CA LEU A 23 15.79 -5.20 -6.88
C LEU A 23 15.31 -3.75 -6.78
N VAL A 24 13.99 -3.58 -6.84
CA VAL A 24 13.33 -2.27 -6.75
C VAL A 24 13.50 -1.71 -5.33
N PRO A 25 14.11 -0.53 -5.15
CA PRO A 25 14.20 0.13 -3.85
C PRO A 25 12.81 0.30 -3.22
N SER A 26 12.67 0.07 -1.90
CA SER A 26 11.37 0.10 -1.21
C SER A 26 10.53 1.36 -1.49
N PRO A 27 11.09 2.59 -1.55
CA PRO A 27 10.31 3.80 -1.84
C PRO A 27 9.70 3.85 -3.23
N LEU A 28 10.23 3.07 -4.18
CA LEU A 28 9.72 2.96 -5.55
C LEU A 28 8.77 1.77 -5.73
N TRP A 29 8.48 1.03 -4.66
CA TRP A 29 7.62 -0.14 -4.73
C TRP A 29 6.21 0.23 -5.20
N GLY A 30 5.72 -0.49 -6.21
CA GLY A 30 4.40 -0.23 -6.80
C GLY A 30 4.35 0.92 -7.81
N LEU A 31 5.49 1.52 -8.16
CA LEU A 31 5.63 2.54 -9.21
C LEU A 31 6.21 1.91 -10.48
N SER A 32 5.33 1.51 -11.40
CA SER A 32 5.76 0.85 -12.65
C SER A 32 4.75 1.05 -13.78
N LEU A 33 5.19 0.96 -15.03
CA LEU A 33 4.31 1.03 -16.20
C LEU A 33 3.31 -0.15 -16.23
N ALA A 34 3.75 -1.33 -15.82
CA ALA A 34 2.92 -2.51 -15.66
C ALA A 34 1.73 -2.21 -14.72
N ARG A 35 1.96 -1.54 -13.59
CA ARG A 35 0.89 -1.20 -12.66
C ARG A 35 -0.02 -0.14 -13.25
N LEU A 36 0.54 0.95 -13.79
CA LEU A 36 -0.23 2.03 -14.42
C LEU A 36 -1.13 1.54 -15.55
N SER A 37 -0.64 0.64 -16.41
CA SER A 37 -1.40 0.07 -17.54
C SER A 37 -2.67 -0.69 -17.12
N ARG A 38 -2.81 -1.05 -15.85
CA ARG A 38 -3.96 -1.79 -15.32
C ARG A 38 -4.83 -0.96 -14.39
N THR A 39 -4.44 0.27 -14.10
CA THR A 39 -5.16 1.15 -13.17
C THR A 39 -6.29 1.88 -13.89
N ASP A 40 -7.37 2.15 -13.16
CA ASP A 40 -8.48 3.01 -13.57
C ASP A 40 -7.98 4.44 -13.80
N PRO A 41 -7.94 4.92 -15.05
CA PRO A 41 -7.41 6.25 -15.36
C PRO A 41 -8.19 7.34 -14.64
N GLN A 42 -9.51 7.21 -14.51
CA GLN A 42 -10.34 8.22 -13.88
C GLN A 42 -9.97 8.40 -12.42
N THR A 43 -9.87 7.30 -11.66
CA THR A 43 -9.53 7.35 -10.23
C THR A 43 -8.12 7.90 -10.01
N LEU A 44 -7.11 7.43 -10.75
CA LEU A 44 -5.73 7.87 -10.54
C LEU A 44 -5.50 9.33 -10.96
N CYS A 45 -6.02 9.73 -12.13
CA CYS A 45 -5.82 11.10 -12.62
C CYS A 45 -6.57 12.12 -11.76
N SER A 46 -7.78 11.81 -11.31
CA SER A 46 -8.54 12.71 -10.41
C SER A 46 -8.01 12.73 -8.97
N LEU A 47 -7.30 11.67 -8.54
CA LEU A 47 -6.55 11.65 -7.29
C LEU A 47 -5.39 12.64 -7.32
N LEU A 48 -4.64 12.70 -8.42
CA LEU A 48 -3.42 13.49 -8.49
C LEU A 48 -3.65 14.91 -9.02
N HIS A 49 -4.53 15.10 -10.01
CA HIS A 49 -4.74 16.38 -10.66
C HIS A 49 -6.07 17.03 -10.26
N THR A 50 -6.05 18.34 -10.02
CA THR A 50 -7.27 19.16 -9.80
C THR A 50 -7.72 19.88 -11.07
N ASN A 51 -6.78 20.16 -11.98
CA ASN A 51 -7.06 20.83 -13.24
C ASN A 51 -7.71 19.83 -14.24
N PRO A 52 -8.87 20.15 -14.85
CA PRO A 52 -9.55 19.25 -15.78
C PRO A 52 -8.74 18.90 -17.05
N GLU A 53 -7.94 19.83 -17.55
CA GLU A 53 -7.09 19.60 -18.73
C GLU A 53 -5.96 18.61 -18.41
N GLU A 54 -5.29 18.78 -17.26
CA GLU A 54 -4.28 17.83 -16.79
C GLU A 54 -4.89 16.44 -16.54
N GLN A 55 -6.10 16.38 -15.97
CA GLN A 55 -6.81 15.12 -15.78
C GLN A 55 -7.07 14.42 -17.12
N ARG A 56 -7.55 15.16 -18.12
CA ARG A 56 -7.80 14.64 -19.46
C ARG A 56 -6.51 14.10 -20.09
N LYS A 57 -5.43 14.88 -20.09
CA LYS A 57 -4.12 14.45 -20.61
C LYS A 57 -3.61 13.18 -19.91
N CYS A 58 -3.72 13.14 -18.58
CA CYS A 58 -3.36 11.97 -17.79
C CYS A 58 -4.19 10.73 -18.18
N MET A 59 -5.52 10.89 -18.37
CA MET A 59 -6.39 9.78 -18.74
C MET A 59 -6.07 9.26 -20.14
N GLU A 60 -5.85 10.15 -21.12
CA GLU A 60 -5.45 9.79 -22.47
C GLU A 60 -4.11 9.03 -22.48
N ALA A 61 -3.12 9.50 -21.71
CA ALA A 61 -1.83 8.83 -21.59
C ALA A 61 -1.94 7.42 -20.96
N LEU A 62 -2.76 7.25 -19.93
CA LEU A 62 -2.98 5.93 -19.31
C LEU A 62 -3.77 4.98 -20.22
N GLN A 63 -4.72 5.50 -21.00
CA GLN A 63 -5.42 4.70 -22.00
C GLN A 63 -4.46 4.24 -23.11
N GLU A 64 -3.61 5.12 -23.64
CA GLU A 64 -2.59 4.71 -24.60
C GLU A 64 -1.64 3.67 -23.99
N LEU A 65 -1.15 3.91 -22.77
CA LEU A 65 -0.29 2.96 -22.06
C LEU A 65 -0.95 1.58 -21.94
N HIS A 66 -2.23 1.52 -21.60
CA HIS A 66 -2.98 0.27 -21.51
C HIS A 66 -2.95 -0.49 -22.83
N HIS A 67 -3.31 0.16 -23.93
CA HIS A 67 -3.32 -0.46 -25.27
C HIS A 67 -1.92 -0.91 -25.69
N TRP A 68 -0.93 -0.03 -25.55
CA TRP A 68 0.46 -0.32 -25.87
C TRP A 68 1.00 -1.51 -25.07
N TRP A 69 0.78 -1.54 -23.75
CA TRP A 69 1.26 -2.61 -22.87
C TRP A 69 0.68 -3.99 -23.23
N LEU A 70 -0.60 -4.03 -23.61
CA LEU A 70 -1.24 -5.27 -24.01
C LEU A 70 -0.73 -5.78 -25.36
N GLN A 71 -0.38 -4.87 -26.28
CA GLN A 71 0.15 -5.20 -27.62
C GLN A 71 1.61 -5.66 -27.63
N LEU A 72 2.36 -5.45 -26.54
CA LEU A 72 3.76 -5.89 -26.47
C LEU A 72 3.92 -7.40 -26.73
N PRO A 73 4.89 -7.81 -27.56
CA PRO A 73 5.06 -9.21 -27.95
C PRO A 73 5.55 -10.06 -26.78
N ARG A 74 4.93 -11.23 -26.60
CA ARG A 74 5.29 -12.24 -25.58
C ARG A 74 5.75 -13.54 -26.25
N THR A 75 6.54 -13.43 -27.31
CA THR A 75 6.93 -14.59 -28.12
C THR A 75 8.15 -15.30 -27.55
N ARG A 76 9.26 -14.58 -27.35
CA ARG A 76 10.54 -15.17 -26.95
C ARG A 76 11.19 -14.39 -25.81
N CYS A 77 11.65 -15.11 -24.79
CA CYS A 77 12.38 -14.56 -23.64
C CYS A 77 13.71 -14.00 -24.10
N THR A 78 13.98 -12.73 -23.83
CA THR A 78 15.24 -12.08 -24.22
C THR A 78 16.45 -12.60 -23.43
N ALA A 79 16.24 -13.19 -22.25
CA ALA A 79 17.33 -13.67 -21.40
C ALA A 79 17.78 -15.11 -21.73
N CYS A 80 16.84 -16.03 -21.97
CA CYS A 80 17.14 -17.46 -22.15
C CYS A 80 16.63 -18.05 -23.47
N GLY A 81 15.88 -17.29 -24.27
CA GLY A 81 15.37 -17.75 -25.57
C GLY A 81 14.15 -18.68 -25.52
N ALA A 82 13.67 -19.08 -24.34
CA ALA A 82 12.42 -19.85 -24.17
C ALA A 82 11.17 -19.02 -24.52
N ASN A 83 9.99 -19.64 -24.56
CA ASN A 83 8.73 -18.91 -24.77
C ASN A 83 8.50 -17.88 -23.65
N ALA A 84 8.25 -16.63 -24.03
CA ALA A 84 7.93 -15.59 -23.06
C ALA A 84 6.47 -15.70 -22.61
N SER A 85 6.22 -15.32 -21.37
CA SER A 85 4.88 -15.25 -20.79
C SER A 85 4.57 -13.86 -20.24
N ASP A 86 5.63 -13.09 -19.93
CA ASP A 86 5.54 -11.86 -19.17
C ASP A 86 6.33 -10.75 -19.86
N ILE A 87 5.95 -9.51 -19.53
CA ILE A 87 6.66 -8.29 -19.91
C ILE A 87 7.33 -7.75 -18.65
N ASP A 88 8.61 -7.47 -18.78
CA ASP A 88 9.48 -7.01 -17.70
C ASP A 88 10.03 -5.62 -17.98
N GLU A 89 10.21 -4.85 -16.92
CA GLU A 89 10.75 -3.49 -16.95
C GLU A 89 12.23 -3.50 -16.51
N GLU A 90 13.13 -3.07 -17.38
CA GLU A 90 14.55 -2.94 -17.07
C GLU A 90 14.85 -1.56 -16.49
N TRP A 91 14.98 -1.50 -15.17
CA TRP A 91 15.29 -0.28 -14.43
C TRP A 91 16.78 -0.20 -14.10
N LEU A 92 17.38 0.98 -14.25
CA LEU A 92 18.69 1.32 -13.70
C LEU A 92 18.50 2.19 -12.46
N TYR A 93 19.35 2.02 -11.45
CA TYR A 93 19.29 2.79 -10.22
C TYR A 93 20.60 3.58 -10.05
N LEU A 94 20.50 4.90 -10.02
CA LEU A 94 21.65 5.81 -9.91
C LEU A 94 21.77 6.30 -8.48
N ASP A 95 22.97 6.22 -7.90
CA ASP A 95 23.18 6.50 -6.47
C ASP A 95 23.46 7.98 -6.17
N GLU A 96 24.39 8.60 -6.91
CA GLU A 96 24.89 9.96 -6.66
C GLU A 96 23.79 11.02 -6.75
N GLU A 97 22.96 10.92 -7.79
CA GLU A 97 21.72 11.68 -7.95
C GLU A 97 20.57 10.65 -8.01
N PRO A 98 19.91 10.34 -6.87
CA PRO A 98 18.97 9.23 -6.75
C PRO A 98 17.90 9.24 -7.85
N ALA A 99 18.06 8.33 -8.81
CA ALA A 99 17.18 8.24 -9.95
C ALA A 99 16.95 6.80 -10.40
N ALA A 100 15.70 6.48 -10.70
CA ALA A 100 15.29 5.23 -11.32
C ALA A 100 15.01 5.50 -12.80
N VAL A 101 15.79 4.88 -13.67
CA VAL A 101 15.70 5.08 -15.12
C VAL A 101 15.15 3.82 -15.75
N LEU A 102 13.95 3.88 -16.32
CA LEU A 102 13.39 2.80 -17.14
C LEU A 102 14.14 2.80 -18.47
N GLU A 103 15.05 1.85 -18.61
CA GLU A 103 15.92 1.68 -19.76
C GLU A 103 15.15 1.05 -20.93
N ALA A 104 14.48 -0.07 -20.65
CA ALA A 104 13.86 -0.89 -21.68
C ALA A 104 12.70 -1.72 -21.13
N ILE A 105 11.84 -2.14 -22.04
CA ILE A 105 10.81 -3.14 -21.80
C ILE A 105 11.15 -4.40 -22.59
N ARG A 106 11.08 -5.57 -21.96
CA ARG A 106 11.48 -6.83 -22.60
C ARG A 106 10.59 -8.01 -22.21
N PRO A 107 10.32 -8.94 -23.15
CA PRO A 107 9.63 -10.17 -22.83
C PRO A 107 10.53 -11.15 -22.07
N LEU A 108 10.02 -11.73 -20.98
CA LEU A 108 10.68 -12.79 -20.22
C LEU A 108 9.77 -14.01 -20.08
N CYS A 109 10.38 -15.20 -19.94
CA CYS A 109 9.66 -16.38 -19.48
C CYS A 109 9.49 -16.32 -17.95
N ARG A 110 8.50 -17.05 -17.43
CA ARG A 110 8.19 -17.10 -15.99
C ARG A 110 9.39 -17.36 -15.08
N LYS A 111 10.31 -18.26 -15.48
CA LYS A 111 11.51 -18.59 -14.69
C LYS A 111 12.52 -17.43 -14.66
N CYS A 112 12.79 -16.79 -15.81
CA CYS A 112 13.66 -15.62 -15.85
C CYS A 112 13.04 -14.42 -15.12
N HIS A 113 11.73 -14.24 -15.22
CA HIS A 113 11.02 -13.20 -14.47
C HIS A 113 11.16 -13.42 -12.95
N LEU A 114 10.94 -14.65 -12.47
CA LEU A 114 11.16 -14.99 -11.06
C LEU A 114 12.62 -14.80 -10.62
N ALA A 115 13.59 -15.21 -11.45
CA ALA A 115 15.02 -15.09 -11.16
C ALA A 115 15.53 -13.64 -11.14
N LYS A 116 14.90 -12.73 -11.90
CA LYS A 116 15.18 -11.29 -11.81
C LYS A 116 14.61 -10.69 -10.52
N HIS A 117 13.37 -11.06 -10.17
CA HIS A 117 12.65 -10.53 -9.00
C HIS A 117 12.96 -11.33 -7.72
N LEU A 118 14.24 -11.34 -7.30
CA LEU A 118 14.69 -12.13 -6.15
C LEU A 118 13.97 -11.81 -4.84
N GLY A 119 13.58 -10.56 -4.61
CA GLY A 119 12.75 -10.17 -3.45
C GLY A 119 11.39 -10.87 -3.45
N TYR A 120 10.74 -10.96 -4.62
CA TYR A 120 9.49 -11.71 -4.77
C TYR A 120 9.70 -13.22 -4.61
N ALA A 121 10.81 -13.76 -5.14
CA ALA A 121 11.17 -15.16 -4.95
C ALA A 121 11.40 -15.51 -3.48
N LEU A 122 12.01 -14.61 -2.70
CA LEU A 122 12.22 -14.77 -1.26
C LEU A 122 10.89 -14.87 -0.50
N VAL A 123 9.99 -13.90 -0.67
CA VAL A 123 8.70 -13.87 0.06
C VAL A 123 7.74 -15.00 -0.34
N THR A 124 7.98 -15.65 -1.49
CA THR A 124 7.19 -16.80 -1.96
C THR A 124 7.86 -18.15 -1.69
N GLY A 125 9.00 -18.18 -0.99
CA GLY A 125 9.72 -19.42 -0.67
C GLY A 125 10.42 -20.08 -1.86
N LYS A 126 10.65 -19.34 -2.95
CA LYS A 126 11.24 -19.81 -4.21
C LYS A 126 12.64 -19.29 -4.50
N LEU A 127 13.30 -18.70 -3.50
CA LEU A 127 14.63 -18.09 -3.69
C LEU A 127 15.67 -19.08 -4.23
N ARG A 128 15.68 -20.32 -3.75
CA ARG A 128 16.62 -21.35 -4.24
C ARG A 128 16.40 -21.64 -5.73
N GLU A 129 15.16 -21.84 -6.15
CA GLU A 129 14.79 -22.08 -7.57
C GLU A 129 15.24 -20.90 -8.44
N ALA A 130 14.97 -19.67 -7.98
CA ALA A 130 15.35 -18.44 -8.66
C ALA A 130 16.87 -18.33 -8.86
N ILE A 131 17.67 -18.61 -7.82
CA ILE A 131 19.14 -18.55 -7.89
C ILE A 131 19.71 -19.64 -8.81
N THR A 132 19.24 -20.89 -8.70
CA THR A 132 19.67 -21.97 -9.59
C THR A 132 19.39 -21.60 -11.06
N HIS A 133 18.22 -21.02 -11.35
CA HIS A 133 17.90 -20.58 -12.70
C HIS A 133 18.76 -19.39 -13.16
N LEU A 134 19.05 -18.44 -12.25
CA LEU A 134 19.92 -17.30 -12.51
C LEU A 134 21.33 -17.75 -12.90
N ALA A 135 21.87 -18.74 -12.19
CA ALA A 135 23.17 -19.36 -12.46
C ALA A 135 23.20 -19.99 -13.87
N HIS A 136 22.19 -20.82 -14.16
CA HIS A 136 22.05 -21.49 -15.46
C HIS A 136 21.96 -20.50 -16.63
N VAL A 137 21.13 -19.46 -16.54
CA VAL A 137 20.96 -18.48 -17.62
C VAL A 137 22.26 -17.72 -17.90
N ASN A 138 22.99 -17.33 -16.84
CA ASN A 138 24.23 -16.59 -16.95
C ASN A 138 25.48 -17.45 -17.15
N MET A 139 25.36 -18.78 -17.13
CA MET A 139 26.48 -19.74 -17.26
C MET A 139 27.54 -19.56 -16.17
N VAL A 140 27.10 -19.34 -14.93
CA VAL A 140 27.94 -19.31 -13.74
C VAL A 140 27.56 -20.46 -12.81
N ASP A 141 28.44 -20.86 -11.91
CA ASP A 141 28.10 -21.84 -10.87
C ASP A 141 27.09 -21.26 -9.86
N GLU A 142 26.40 -22.13 -9.13
CA GLU A 142 25.39 -21.72 -8.16
C GLU A 142 25.95 -20.87 -7.01
N ASP A 143 27.18 -21.13 -6.55
CA ASP A 143 27.76 -20.41 -5.43
C ASP A 143 28.10 -18.97 -5.83
N THR A 144 28.64 -18.78 -7.02
CA THR A 144 28.82 -17.46 -7.64
C THR A 144 27.49 -16.72 -7.75
N ALA A 145 26.42 -17.37 -8.24
CA ALA A 145 25.10 -16.75 -8.33
C ALA A 145 24.52 -16.39 -6.94
N ARG A 146 24.73 -17.23 -5.91
CA ARG A 146 24.33 -16.94 -4.52
C ARG A 146 25.06 -15.71 -3.98
N GLN A 147 26.37 -15.62 -4.19
CA GLN A 147 27.16 -14.47 -3.75
C GLN A 147 26.72 -13.17 -4.43
N LEU A 148 26.43 -13.23 -5.73
CA LEU A 148 25.93 -12.07 -6.49
C LEU A 148 24.51 -11.68 -6.07
N ALA A 149 23.64 -12.64 -5.79
CA ALA A 149 22.33 -12.39 -5.21
C ALA A 149 22.41 -11.71 -3.83
N ALA A 150 23.30 -12.17 -2.95
CA ALA A 150 23.53 -11.54 -1.65
C ALA A 150 24.03 -10.09 -1.79
N LYS A 151 24.95 -9.84 -2.74
CA LYS A 151 25.37 -8.48 -3.09
C LYS A 151 24.19 -7.63 -3.58
N ALA A 152 23.30 -8.19 -4.41
CA ALA A 152 22.12 -7.48 -4.91
C ALA A 152 21.17 -7.07 -3.78
N PHE A 153 20.94 -7.95 -2.79
CA PHE A 153 20.16 -7.61 -1.60
C PHE A 153 20.81 -6.52 -0.74
N LYS A 154 22.14 -6.55 -0.58
CA LYS A 154 22.87 -5.48 0.12
C LYS A 154 22.76 -4.15 -0.62
N THR A 155 22.91 -4.14 -1.94
CA THR A 155 22.69 -2.94 -2.76
C THR A 155 21.27 -2.40 -2.60
N HIS A 156 20.27 -3.29 -2.63
CA HIS A 156 18.87 -2.92 -2.39
C HIS A 156 18.64 -2.28 -1.03
N GLU A 157 19.24 -2.82 0.04
CA GLU A 157 19.13 -2.26 1.39
C GLU A 157 19.65 -0.82 1.45
N GLU A 158 20.82 -0.56 0.87
CA GLU A 158 21.38 0.80 0.82
C GLU A 158 20.52 1.76 -0.01
N LEU A 159 20.07 1.33 -1.20
CA LEU A 159 19.21 2.16 -2.05
C LEU A 159 17.86 2.45 -1.37
N SER A 160 17.32 1.52 -0.59
CA SER A 160 16.02 1.67 0.08
C SER A 160 16.04 2.68 1.23
N LYS A 161 17.23 3.05 1.74
CA LYS A 161 17.38 4.14 2.73
C LYS A 161 17.11 5.52 2.11
N LYS A 162 17.23 5.67 0.79
CA LYS A 162 17.04 6.94 0.09
C LYS A 162 15.56 7.25 -0.09
N LYS A 163 15.09 8.36 0.48
CA LYS A 163 13.66 8.72 0.46
C LYS A 163 13.23 9.49 -0.80
N HIS A 164 14.15 10.22 -1.43
CA HIS A 164 13.86 11.02 -2.63
C HIS A 164 14.45 10.35 -3.85
N TRP A 165 13.59 10.07 -4.84
CA TRP A 165 13.96 9.44 -6.10
C TRP A 165 13.33 10.22 -7.24
N ARG A 166 14.09 10.42 -8.32
CA ARG A 166 13.54 10.88 -9.60
C ARG A 166 13.31 9.68 -10.50
N ILE A 167 12.12 9.57 -11.05
CA ILE A 167 11.79 8.55 -12.04
C ILE A 167 12.01 9.15 -13.43
N LYS A 168 12.69 8.41 -14.30
CA LYS A 168 12.89 8.77 -15.71
C LYS A 168 12.50 7.61 -16.60
N ILE A 169 11.85 7.89 -17.72
CA ILE A 169 11.47 6.89 -18.71
C ILE A 169 12.21 7.21 -20.01
N LYS A 170 13.13 6.34 -20.44
CA LYS A 170 13.74 6.47 -21.77
C LYS A 170 12.71 6.22 -22.87
N PRO A 171 12.93 6.70 -24.10
CA PRO A 171 12.07 6.39 -25.24
C PRO A 171 11.79 4.88 -25.35
N GLN A 172 10.51 4.52 -25.40
CA GLN A 172 10.08 3.12 -25.54
C GLN A 172 9.50 2.90 -26.94
N PRO A 173 9.90 1.84 -27.66
CA PRO A 173 9.37 1.57 -28.99
C PRO A 173 7.85 1.50 -29.01
N GLY A 174 7.22 2.30 -29.87
CA GLY A 174 5.76 2.33 -30.05
C GLY A 174 4.98 3.14 -29.00
N LEU A 175 5.64 3.75 -28.02
CA LEU A 175 5.00 4.67 -27.06
C LEU A 175 5.31 6.11 -27.45
N ARG A 176 4.28 6.96 -27.59
CA ARG A 176 4.48 8.37 -28.00
C ARG A 176 5.28 9.15 -26.94
N GLU A 177 6.07 10.12 -27.40
CA GLU A 177 6.90 10.95 -26.52
C GLU A 177 6.07 11.74 -25.50
N GLU A 178 4.98 12.37 -25.92
CA GLU A 178 4.08 13.10 -25.02
C GLU A 178 3.46 12.19 -23.95
N THR A 179 3.08 10.97 -24.33
CA THR A 179 2.55 9.95 -23.41
C THR A 179 3.62 9.53 -22.42
N ARG A 180 4.84 9.23 -22.89
CA ARG A 180 5.99 8.93 -22.04
C ARG A 180 6.25 10.03 -21.00
N GLU A 181 6.27 11.29 -21.41
CA GLU A 181 6.48 12.43 -20.50
C GLU A 181 5.38 12.55 -19.46
N THR A 182 4.14 12.36 -19.87
CA THR A 182 2.98 12.38 -18.96
C THR A 182 3.08 11.26 -17.92
N LEU A 183 3.46 10.05 -18.33
CA LEU A 183 3.65 8.91 -17.44
C LEU A 183 4.84 9.11 -16.48
N GLU A 184 5.93 9.73 -16.95
CA GLU A 184 7.08 10.08 -16.12
C GLU A 184 6.67 11.08 -15.04
N GLN A 185 5.95 12.15 -15.41
CA GLN A 185 5.42 13.14 -14.46
C GLN A 185 4.46 12.48 -13.47
N LEU A 186 3.59 11.59 -13.94
CA LEU A 186 2.64 10.86 -13.11
C LEU A 186 3.35 10.01 -12.05
N LEU A 187 4.35 9.22 -12.45
CA LEU A 187 5.13 8.38 -11.53
C LEU A 187 5.90 9.21 -10.49
N ASN A 188 6.56 10.30 -10.91
CA ASN A 188 7.23 11.21 -9.97
C ASN A 188 6.24 11.83 -8.98
N ARG A 189 5.07 12.27 -9.46
CA ARG A 189 4.03 12.83 -8.60
C ARG A 189 3.46 11.81 -7.61
N MET A 190 3.27 10.56 -8.05
CA MET A 190 2.88 9.46 -7.17
C MET A 190 3.93 9.26 -6.07
N HIS A 191 5.21 9.20 -6.43
CA HIS A 191 6.32 9.09 -5.48
C HIS A 191 6.30 10.24 -4.46
N ASP A 192 6.26 11.49 -4.93
CA ASP A 192 6.30 12.69 -4.10
C ASP A 192 5.07 12.83 -3.20
N GLU A 193 3.88 12.47 -3.69
CA GLU A 193 2.64 12.47 -2.91
C GLU A 193 2.44 11.19 -2.07
N ARG A 194 3.41 10.24 -2.10
CA ARG A 194 3.43 8.97 -1.35
C ARG A 194 2.32 7.99 -1.72
N TYR A 195 1.92 8.01 -2.99
CA TYR A 195 1.01 7.03 -3.57
C TYR A 195 1.79 5.92 -4.27
N SER A 196 1.28 4.70 -4.19
CA SER A 196 1.79 3.55 -4.93
C SER A 196 0.63 2.65 -5.37
N ILE A 197 0.89 1.70 -6.26
CA ILE A 197 -0.09 0.69 -6.65
C ILE A 197 0.42 -0.68 -6.23
N ASP A 198 -0.20 -1.25 -5.20
CA ASP A 198 0.03 -2.62 -4.78
C ASP A 198 -1.16 -3.52 -5.11
N ARG A 199 -0.88 -4.61 -5.82
CA ARG A 199 -1.87 -5.57 -6.32
C ARG A 199 -2.99 -4.88 -7.10
N GLN A 200 -4.12 -4.64 -6.44
CA GLN A 200 -5.35 -4.06 -6.98
C GLN A 200 -5.77 -2.79 -6.23
N TRP A 201 -4.85 -2.16 -5.51
CA TRP A 201 -5.11 -1.00 -4.65
C TRP A 201 -4.18 0.15 -5.03
N ILE A 202 -4.74 1.34 -5.13
CA ILE A 202 -3.97 2.57 -4.99
C ILE A 202 -3.83 2.81 -3.49
N THR A 203 -2.59 2.90 -3.01
CA THR A 203 -2.24 2.99 -1.60
C THR A 203 -1.53 4.31 -1.34
N TYR A 204 -1.89 4.95 -0.24
CA TYR A 204 -1.15 6.03 0.38
C TYR A 204 -0.54 5.52 1.67
N THR A 205 0.72 5.83 1.92
CA THR A 205 1.37 5.53 3.20
C THR A 205 2.12 6.76 3.67
N ALA A 206 1.94 7.15 4.93
CA ALA A 206 2.73 8.20 5.55
C ALA A 206 4.21 7.79 5.62
N ASP A 207 5.10 8.76 5.86
CA ASP A 207 6.51 8.43 6.08
C ASP A 207 6.70 7.68 7.40
N GLU A 208 7.80 6.96 7.50
CA GLU A 208 8.14 6.09 8.62
C GLU A 208 8.06 6.79 9.99
N LYS A 209 8.58 8.02 10.10
CA LYS A 209 8.52 8.79 11.35
C LYS A 209 7.09 9.14 11.73
N GLN A 210 6.27 9.49 10.74
CA GLN A 210 4.86 9.78 10.96
C GLN A 210 4.08 8.53 11.35
N LEU A 211 4.36 7.38 10.75
CA LEU A 211 3.76 6.10 11.14
C LEU A 211 4.09 5.75 12.59
N GLU A 212 5.38 5.80 12.96
CA GLU A 212 5.86 5.53 14.32
C GLU A 212 5.18 6.43 15.33
N ARG A 213 5.14 7.75 15.08
CA ARG A 213 4.48 8.72 15.97
C ARG A 213 3.00 8.41 16.16
N ILE A 214 2.28 8.14 15.07
CA ILE A 214 0.84 7.83 15.11
C ILE A 214 0.57 6.53 15.87
N GLU A 215 1.44 5.53 15.74
CA GLU A 215 1.36 4.26 16.49
C GLU A 215 1.66 4.46 17.97
N GLU A 216 2.67 5.24 18.33
CA GLU A 216 3.00 5.58 19.71
C GLU A 216 1.87 6.36 20.41
N GLU A 217 1.29 7.35 19.72
CA GLU A 217 0.15 8.11 20.23
C GLU A 217 -1.08 7.22 20.44
N ALA A 218 -1.39 6.35 19.47
CA ALA A 218 -2.49 5.40 19.58
C ALA A 218 -2.28 4.40 20.72
N LEU A 219 -1.03 3.95 20.92
CA LEU A 219 -0.67 3.04 22.01
C LEU A 219 -0.83 3.72 23.36
N LYS A 220 -0.35 4.97 23.50
CA LYS A 220 -0.53 5.76 24.73
C LYS A 220 -2.01 5.91 25.05
N GLU A 221 -2.81 6.28 24.06
CA GLU A 221 -4.25 6.46 24.24
C GLU A 221 -4.99 5.16 24.57
N THR A 222 -4.56 4.06 23.95
CA THR A 222 -5.07 2.72 24.28
C THR A 222 -4.81 2.40 25.75
N LYS A 223 -3.61 2.68 26.26
CA LYS A 223 -3.28 2.46 27.68
C LYS A 223 -4.13 3.33 28.61
N GLU A 224 -4.32 4.60 28.29
CA GLU A 224 -5.20 5.51 29.04
C GLU A 224 -6.63 4.95 29.12
N THR A 225 -7.15 4.46 28.00
CA THR A 225 -8.51 3.88 27.91
C THR A 225 -8.64 2.61 28.74
N LEU A 226 -7.63 1.73 28.70
CA LEU A 226 -7.59 0.49 29.49
C LEU A 226 -7.47 0.78 31.00
N GLU A 227 -6.66 1.77 31.39
CA GLU A 227 -6.49 2.16 32.79
C GLU A 227 -7.79 2.72 33.36
N GLU A 228 -8.45 3.59 32.60
CA GLU A 228 -9.74 4.17 32.98
C GLU A 228 -10.85 3.12 33.11
N ALA A 229 -10.92 2.16 32.17
CA ALA A 229 -12.00 1.16 32.16
C ALA A 229 -11.78 -0.01 33.12
N LEU A 230 -10.55 -0.49 33.24
CA LEU A 230 -10.22 -1.78 33.87
C LEU A 230 -9.17 -1.68 34.99
N GLY A 231 -8.59 -0.50 35.20
CA GLY A 231 -7.50 -0.28 36.15
C GLY A 231 -6.19 -0.96 35.75
N VAL A 232 -5.96 -1.18 34.45
CA VAL A 232 -4.74 -1.87 33.93
C VAL A 232 -4.07 -1.07 32.83
N LYS A 233 -2.74 -1.15 32.74
CA LYS A 233 -1.94 -0.44 31.73
C LYS A 233 -1.46 -1.32 30.59
N HIS A 234 -1.49 -2.63 30.77
CA HIS A 234 -0.95 -3.58 29.82
C HIS A 234 -2.06 -4.32 29.09
N LEU A 235 -1.87 -4.51 27.78
CA LEU A 235 -2.88 -5.11 26.91
C LEU A 235 -3.14 -6.56 27.29
N ASP A 236 -2.10 -7.35 27.55
CA ASP A 236 -2.19 -8.74 27.98
C ASP A 236 -3.02 -8.90 29.27
N GLU A 237 -2.80 -8.04 30.27
CA GLU A 237 -3.60 -8.03 31.50
C GLU A 237 -5.08 -7.68 31.21
N ALA A 238 -5.33 -6.70 30.34
CA ALA A 238 -6.68 -6.34 29.93
C ALA A 238 -7.39 -7.48 29.20
N LEU A 239 -6.69 -8.17 28.30
CA LEU A 239 -7.25 -9.30 27.55
C LEU A 239 -7.55 -10.48 28.49
N GLU A 240 -6.70 -10.73 29.49
CA GLU A 240 -6.97 -11.78 30.48
C GLU A 240 -8.19 -11.44 31.33
N LYS A 241 -8.33 -10.19 31.78
CA LYS A 241 -9.55 -9.72 32.46
C LYS A 241 -10.79 -9.92 31.59
N ILE A 242 -10.73 -9.58 30.31
CA ILE A 242 -11.84 -9.78 29.36
C ILE A 242 -12.18 -11.26 29.17
N ARG A 243 -11.19 -12.17 29.17
CA ARG A 243 -11.44 -13.62 29.08
C ARG A 243 -12.14 -14.17 30.31
N GLN A 244 -11.77 -13.68 31.49
CA GLN A 244 -12.23 -14.21 32.78
C GLN A 244 -13.53 -13.58 33.26
N ASP A 245 -13.78 -12.31 32.94
CA ASP A 245 -14.93 -11.53 33.39
C ASP A 245 -15.64 -10.87 32.22
N SER A 246 -16.85 -11.34 31.90
CA SER A 246 -17.67 -10.74 30.85
C SER A 246 -18.01 -9.27 31.12
N GLN A 247 -18.05 -8.84 32.39
CA GLN A 247 -18.29 -7.44 32.74
C GLN A 247 -17.10 -6.53 32.41
N ALA A 248 -15.88 -7.07 32.33
CA ALA A 248 -14.70 -6.28 31.95
C ALA A 248 -14.86 -5.74 30.53
N ALA A 249 -15.29 -6.58 29.58
CA ALA A 249 -15.55 -6.12 28.21
C ALA A 249 -16.63 -5.02 28.18
N GLU A 250 -17.70 -5.17 28.95
CA GLU A 250 -18.77 -4.18 29.04
C GLU A 250 -18.30 -2.84 29.61
N LYS A 251 -17.47 -2.84 30.66
CA LYS A 251 -16.86 -1.62 31.21
C LYS A 251 -15.99 -0.91 30.18
N LEU A 252 -15.20 -1.66 29.42
CA LEU A 252 -14.37 -1.10 28.34
C LEU A 252 -15.24 -0.49 27.24
N ILE A 253 -16.31 -1.16 26.83
CA ILE A 253 -17.25 -0.65 25.83
C ILE A 253 -17.92 0.63 26.31
N GLU A 254 -18.33 0.70 27.59
CA GLU A 254 -18.95 1.89 28.16
C GLU A 254 -18.00 3.10 28.15
N THR A 255 -16.74 2.89 28.52
CA THR A 255 -15.70 3.93 28.45
C THR A 255 -15.47 4.38 27.01
N LEU A 256 -15.35 3.46 26.05
CA LEU A 256 -15.23 3.80 24.63
C LEU A 256 -16.45 4.59 24.13
N ARG A 257 -17.66 4.16 24.50
CA ARG A 257 -18.91 4.81 24.11
C ARG A 257 -18.93 6.27 24.56
N ARG A 258 -18.62 6.54 25.83
CA ARG A 258 -18.56 7.90 26.39
C ARG A 258 -17.58 8.80 25.64
N HIS A 259 -16.40 8.28 25.29
CA HIS A 259 -15.40 9.06 24.56
C HIS A 259 -15.76 9.29 23.08
N LEU A 260 -16.37 8.30 22.43
CA LEU A 260 -16.70 8.36 20.99
C LEU A 260 -17.99 9.13 20.71
N GLU A 261 -19.06 8.92 21.49
CA GLU A 261 -20.37 9.51 21.22
C GLU A 261 -20.38 11.03 21.46
N THR A 262 -19.60 11.51 22.42
CA THR A 262 -19.37 12.96 22.64
C THR A 262 -18.70 13.65 21.44
N ARG A 263 -18.18 12.87 20.48
CA ARG A 263 -17.51 13.32 19.26
C ARG A 263 -18.23 12.86 17.98
N GLY A 264 -19.52 12.50 18.09
CA GLY A 264 -20.34 12.13 16.94
C GLY A 264 -20.09 10.74 16.35
N VAL A 265 -19.30 9.90 17.04
CA VAL A 265 -19.07 8.51 16.64
C VAL A 265 -19.92 7.58 17.49
N ARG A 266 -20.89 6.91 16.87
CA ARG A 266 -21.74 5.93 17.53
C ARG A 266 -21.06 4.57 17.58
N LEU A 267 -21.07 3.97 18.78
CA LEU A 267 -20.59 2.62 19.03
C LEU A 267 -21.72 1.59 18.87
N LEU A 268 -21.43 0.45 18.25
CA LEU A 268 -22.34 -0.69 18.17
C LEU A 268 -21.99 -1.74 19.22
N TRP A 269 -22.74 -1.75 20.32
CA TRP A 269 -22.42 -2.53 21.52
C TRP A 269 -22.10 -4.01 21.24
N ARG A 270 -23.03 -4.69 20.55
CA ARG A 270 -22.94 -6.13 20.27
C ARG A 270 -21.75 -6.46 19.37
N GLU A 271 -21.52 -5.66 18.33
CA GLU A 271 -20.38 -5.81 17.43
C GLU A 271 -19.05 -5.54 18.15
N THR A 272 -18.96 -4.48 18.95
CA THR A 272 -17.74 -4.17 19.71
C THR A 272 -17.43 -5.25 20.73
N LEU A 273 -18.42 -5.74 21.48
CA LEU A 273 -18.25 -6.87 22.41
C LEU A 273 -17.71 -8.11 21.69
N HIS A 274 -18.29 -8.44 20.54
CA HIS A 274 -17.81 -9.56 19.74
C HIS A 274 -16.37 -9.36 19.23
N ALA A 275 -16.01 -8.15 18.80
CA ALA A 275 -14.65 -7.84 18.39
C ALA A 275 -13.64 -7.98 19.55
N LEU A 276 -13.97 -7.44 20.73
CA LEU A 276 -13.13 -7.54 21.93
C LEU A 276 -12.93 -8.99 22.35
N ASN A 277 -13.97 -9.81 22.32
CA ASN A 277 -13.86 -11.24 22.64
C ASN A 277 -12.95 -11.98 21.65
N LEU A 278 -13.03 -11.67 20.35
CA LEU A 278 -12.12 -12.24 19.36
C LEU A 278 -10.67 -11.80 19.58
N ILE A 279 -10.45 -10.52 19.90
CA ILE A 279 -9.10 -9.99 20.21
C ILE A 279 -8.55 -10.67 21.45
N ALA A 280 -9.36 -10.82 22.50
CA ALA A 280 -8.99 -11.52 23.71
C ALA A 280 -8.60 -12.98 23.43
N GLN A 281 -9.15 -13.65 22.41
CA GLN A 281 -8.73 -15.00 22.05
C GLN A 281 -7.39 -15.09 21.27
N GLN A 282 -6.79 -13.96 20.89
CA GLN A 282 -5.51 -13.98 20.17
C GLN A 282 -4.33 -14.07 21.16
N ASN A 283 -3.17 -14.52 20.67
CA ASN A 283 -1.92 -14.39 21.43
C ASN A 283 -1.48 -12.92 21.50
N PRO A 284 -0.57 -12.52 22.40
CA PRO A 284 -0.23 -11.11 22.61
C PRO A 284 0.26 -10.36 21.37
N LEU A 285 1.05 -11.02 20.50
CA LEU A 285 1.57 -10.41 19.27
C LEU A 285 0.43 -10.19 18.25
N GLU A 286 -0.38 -11.21 18.03
CA GLU A 286 -1.54 -11.13 17.14
C GLU A 286 -2.62 -10.17 17.66
N ALA A 287 -2.73 -10.00 18.98
CA ALA A 287 -3.70 -9.09 19.57
C ALA A 287 -3.40 -7.62 19.21
N ILE A 288 -2.13 -7.23 19.17
CA ILE A 288 -1.71 -5.89 18.74
C ILE A 288 -2.17 -5.62 17.30
N ASP A 289 -1.96 -6.57 16.40
CA ASP A 289 -2.44 -6.45 15.02
C ASP A 289 -3.98 -6.50 14.93
N ALA A 290 -4.63 -7.27 15.80
CA ALA A 290 -6.08 -7.37 15.88
C ALA A 290 -6.74 -6.07 16.40
N LEU A 291 -6.00 -5.22 17.11
CA LEU A 291 -6.47 -3.90 17.53
C LEU A 291 -6.58 -2.91 16.36
N ARG A 292 -5.82 -3.11 15.28
CA ARG A 292 -5.87 -2.23 14.10
C ARG A 292 -7.27 -2.25 13.48
N GLY A 293 -7.60 -1.19 12.75
CA GLY A 293 -8.84 -1.15 12.01
C GLY A 293 -8.85 -0.09 10.94
N LYS A 294 -10.03 0.15 10.38
CA LYS A 294 -10.16 1.07 9.26
C LYS A 294 -11.51 1.77 9.22
N TRP A 295 -11.48 3.08 9.00
CA TRP A 295 -12.63 3.84 8.54
C TRP A 295 -12.86 3.60 7.05
N ILE A 296 -14.12 3.45 6.66
CA ILE A 296 -14.54 3.16 5.29
C ILE A 296 -15.70 4.09 4.92
N VAL A 297 -15.59 4.72 3.76
CA VAL A 297 -16.71 5.38 3.08
C VAL A 297 -16.86 4.80 1.68
N PHE A 298 -18.10 4.55 1.26
CA PHE A 298 -18.40 4.12 -0.11
C PHE A 298 -18.82 5.33 -0.93
N VAL A 299 -18.05 5.64 -1.97
CA VAL A 299 -18.30 6.78 -2.86
C VAL A 299 -18.49 6.31 -4.30
N LYS A 300 -19.16 7.14 -5.10
CA LYS A 300 -19.31 6.89 -6.53
C LYS A 300 -17.93 6.86 -7.22
N PRO A 301 -17.75 6.11 -8.33
CA PRO A 301 -16.48 5.98 -9.01
C PRO A 301 -15.76 7.31 -9.31
N GLU A 302 -16.50 8.32 -9.76
CA GLU A 302 -16.01 9.66 -10.12
C GLU A 302 -15.50 10.48 -8.91
N LEU A 303 -15.93 10.13 -7.70
CA LEU A 303 -15.51 10.78 -6.46
C LEU A 303 -14.39 10.05 -5.74
N ARG A 304 -13.98 8.85 -6.18
CA ARG A 304 -12.94 8.06 -5.50
C ARG A 304 -11.61 8.81 -5.36
N GLY A 305 -11.07 9.27 -6.49
CA GLY A 305 -9.81 10.02 -6.51
C GLY A 305 -9.90 11.31 -5.72
N PRO A 306 -10.91 12.18 -5.97
CA PRO A 306 -11.09 13.42 -5.21
C PRO A 306 -11.26 13.21 -3.72
N ALA A 307 -12.05 12.21 -3.30
CA ALA A 307 -12.27 11.89 -1.89
C ALA A 307 -10.98 11.42 -1.21
N MET A 308 -10.28 10.45 -1.81
CA MET A 308 -9.01 9.97 -1.26
C MET A 308 -8.00 11.13 -1.14
N ARG A 309 -7.85 11.98 -2.17
CA ARG A 309 -6.97 13.15 -2.13
C ARG A 309 -7.33 14.11 -1.00
N LYS A 310 -8.59 14.53 -0.90
CA LYS A 310 -9.00 15.53 0.10
C LYS A 310 -8.85 14.98 1.51
N ILE A 311 -9.22 13.71 1.73
CA ILE A 311 -9.07 13.03 3.01
C ILE A 311 -7.60 12.96 3.40
N THR A 312 -6.71 12.44 2.54
CA THR A 312 -5.28 12.30 2.89
C THR A 312 -4.60 13.64 3.14
N ARG A 313 -4.92 14.68 2.35
CA ARG A 313 -4.39 16.04 2.57
C ARG A 313 -4.88 16.65 3.88
N ARG A 314 -6.15 16.47 4.22
CA ARG A 314 -6.72 16.98 5.48
C ARG A 314 -6.15 16.22 6.68
N LEU A 315 -6.01 14.89 6.60
CA LEU A 315 -5.36 14.11 7.64
C LEU A 315 -3.90 14.57 7.83
N ARG A 316 -3.15 14.79 6.75
CA ARG A 316 -1.77 15.28 6.82
C ARG A 316 -1.68 16.66 7.45
N ALA A 317 -2.57 17.59 7.06
CA ALA A 317 -2.62 18.93 7.63
C ALA A 317 -2.90 18.93 9.15
N ASN A 318 -3.60 17.90 9.63
CA ASN A 318 -3.92 17.71 11.05
C ASN A 318 -2.94 16.77 11.77
N ASN A 319 -1.86 16.33 11.12
CA ASN A 319 -0.93 15.32 11.64
C ASN A 319 -1.65 14.01 12.07
N LEU A 320 -2.60 13.53 11.28
CA LEU A 320 -3.38 12.31 11.49
C LEU A 320 -3.22 11.29 10.36
N ASP A 321 -2.42 11.59 9.33
CA ASP A 321 -2.26 10.70 8.19
C ASP A 321 -1.42 9.47 8.57
N TYR A 322 -1.93 8.30 8.20
CA TYR A 322 -1.33 7.01 8.52
C TYR A 322 -1.20 6.16 7.25
N ALA A 323 -2.27 5.52 6.84
CA ALA A 323 -2.34 4.80 5.58
C ALA A 323 -3.76 4.85 5.01
N ALA A 324 -3.87 4.93 3.68
CA ALA A 324 -5.14 4.95 2.99
C ALA A 324 -5.10 4.07 1.74
N LYS A 325 -6.25 3.56 1.31
CA LYS A 325 -6.34 2.83 0.05
C LYS A 325 -7.71 2.88 -0.61
N THR A 326 -7.71 2.75 -1.93
CA THR A 326 -8.92 2.59 -2.75
C THR A 326 -8.64 1.59 -3.88
N PRO A 327 -9.64 0.85 -4.40
CA PRO A 327 -9.40 -0.09 -5.49
C PRO A 327 -8.83 0.60 -6.72
N ALA A 328 -7.77 0.04 -7.28
CA ALA A 328 -7.07 0.56 -8.45
C ALA A 328 -7.80 0.29 -9.76
N HIS A 329 -8.62 -0.76 -9.86
CA HIS A 329 -9.25 -1.14 -11.12
C HIS A 329 -10.63 -0.47 -11.33
N PRO A 330 -11.06 -0.35 -12.60
CA PRO A 330 -12.41 0.09 -12.93
C PRO A 330 -13.43 -0.89 -12.33
N GLN A 331 -14.44 -0.36 -11.64
CA GLN A 331 -15.52 -1.18 -11.09
C GLN A 331 -16.83 -0.39 -11.09
N HIS A 332 -17.94 -1.07 -11.33
CA HIS A 332 -19.26 -0.48 -11.24
C HIS A 332 -19.74 -0.30 -9.80
N GLY A 333 -20.62 0.68 -9.60
CA GLY A 333 -21.20 1.00 -8.31
C GLY A 333 -20.20 1.65 -7.36
N GLU A 334 -20.64 1.83 -6.12
CA GLU A 334 -19.84 2.52 -5.12
C GLU A 334 -18.67 1.67 -4.64
N LYS A 335 -17.59 2.35 -4.28
CA LYS A 335 -16.33 1.72 -3.89
C LYS A 335 -15.74 2.36 -2.66
N PRO A 336 -14.99 1.57 -1.87
CA PRO A 336 -14.49 2.05 -0.61
C PRO A 336 -13.28 2.98 -0.81
N VAL A 337 -13.27 4.11 -0.10
CA VAL A 337 -12.05 4.79 0.32
C VAL A 337 -11.83 4.39 1.77
N ILE A 338 -10.65 3.82 2.05
CA ILE A 338 -10.32 3.18 3.32
C ILE A 338 -9.19 3.96 3.97
N ILE A 339 -9.36 4.37 5.23
CA ILE A 339 -8.32 4.99 6.07
C ILE A 339 -8.03 4.06 7.24
N GLN A 340 -6.78 3.65 7.40
CA GLN A 340 -6.36 2.77 8.48
C GLN A 340 -6.06 3.56 9.75
N THR A 341 -6.29 2.94 10.91
CA THR A 341 -5.90 3.47 12.22
C THR A 341 -5.22 2.38 13.05
N PRO A 342 -4.21 2.71 13.88
CA PRO A 342 -3.45 1.72 14.64
C PRO A 342 -4.25 0.95 15.70
N SER A 343 -5.28 1.57 16.30
CA SER A 343 -6.02 0.95 17.41
C SER A 343 -7.50 1.31 17.41
N LEU A 344 -8.37 0.32 17.60
CA LEU A 344 -9.80 0.52 17.86
C LEU A 344 -10.08 1.02 19.30
N LEU A 345 -9.05 1.06 20.15
CA LEU A 345 -9.13 1.48 21.56
C LEU A 345 -8.53 2.87 21.78
N ALA A 346 -8.27 3.64 20.70
CA ALA A 346 -7.80 5.02 20.73
C ALA A 346 -8.93 5.99 20.33
N PRO A 347 -9.95 6.23 21.17
CA PRO A 347 -11.18 6.92 20.80
C PRO A 347 -11.02 8.37 20.29
N LYS A 348 -10.11 9.18 20.85
CA LYS A 348 -9.72 10.52 20.40
C LYS A 348 -9.15 10.45 18.98
N GLN A 349 -8.16 9.59 18.73
CA GLN A 349 -7.58 9.43 17.40
C GLN A 349 -8.62 8.94 16.37
N LEU A 350 -9.45 7.97 16.75
CA LEU A 350 -10.55 7.46 15.91
C LEU A 350 -11.54 8.56 15.53
N ALA A 351 -11.99 9.34 16.52
CA ALA A 351 -12.94 10.42 16.31
C ALA A 351 -12.34 11.56 15.49
N ALA A 352 -11.09 11.96 15.77
CA ALA A 352 -10.40 13.00 15.00
C ALA A 352 -10.19 12.59 13.54
N THR A 353 -9.86 11.32 13.29
CA THR A 353 -9.74 10.76 11.94
C THR A 353 -11.10 10.78 11.23
N ALA A 354 -12.16 10.36 11.90
CA ALA A 354 -13.52 10.36 11.35
C ALA A 354 -14.00 11.77 11.01
N GLN A 355 -13.78 12.74 11.91
CA GLN A 355 -14.13 14.14 11.69
C GLN A 355 -13.40 14.72 10.49
N ALA A 356 -12.07 14.54 10.42
CA ALA A 356 -11.27 15.00 9.27
C ALA A 356 -11.75 14.37 7.95
N MET A 357 -12.18 13.11 7.96
CA MET A 357 -12.79 12.47 6.81
C MET A 357 -14.14 13.09 6.43
N GLN A 358 -15.04 13.30 7.41
CA GLN A 358 -16.37 13.89 7.16
C GLN A 358 -16.26 15.30 6.58
N GLU A 359 -15.37 16.14 7.12
CA GLU A 359 -15.13 17.49 6.61
C GLU A 359 -14.61 17.46 5.16
N ALA A 360 -13.68 16.55 4.84
CA ALA A 360 -13.17 16.38 3.48
C ALA A 360 -14.25 15.90 2.49
N LEU A 361 -15.19 15.07 2.95
CA LEU A 361 -16.29 14.53 2.16
C LEU A 361 -17.42 15.54 1.97
N ALA A 362 -17.72 16.36 2.97
CA ALA A 362 -18.70 17.43 2.91
C ALA A 362 -18.35 18.45 1.81
N GLU A 363 -17.06 18.78 1.65
CA GLU A 363 -16.57 19.62 0.53
C GLU A 363 -16.81 19.02 -0.87
N LEU A 364 -17.10 17.72 -0.96
CA LEU A 364 -17.44 17.02 -2.19
C LEU A 364 -18.95 16.76 -2.32
N GLY A 365 -19.77 17.28 -1.40
CA GLY A 365 -21.20 16.99 -1.33
C GLY A 365 -21.51 15.52 -1.01
N VAL A 366 -20.61 14.83 -0.29
CA VAL A 366 -20.80 13.44 0.11
C VAL A 366 -21.30 13.38 1.56
N GLU A 367 -22.61 13.28 1.71
CA GLU A 367 -23.29 13.11 3.01
C GLU A 367 -23.53 11.62 3.30
N LYS A 368 -22.46 10.92 3.70
CA LYS A 368 -22.53 9.49 4.02
C LYS A 368 -21.89 9.16 5.35
N PRO A 369 -22.45 8.19 6.09
CA PRO A 369 -21.81 7.71 7.30
C PRO A 369 -20.49 7.00 6.98
N LEU A 370 -19.49 7.22 7.82
CA LEU A 370 -18.28 6.43 7.86
C LEU A 370 -18.54 5.19 8.71
N ILE A 371 -18.05 4.03 8.29
CA ILE A 371 -18.10 2.81 9.10
C ILE A 371 -16.69 2.37 9.50
N TYR A 372 -16.51 1.96 10.74
CA TYR A 372 -15.23 1.47 11.26
C TYR A 372 -15.22 -0.04 11.35
N LYS A 373 -14.36 -0.69 10.56
CA LYS A 373 -14.19 -2.15 10.58
C LYS A 373 -12.86 -2.53 11.25
N PRO A 374 -12.88 -3.25 12.39
CA PRO A 374 -11.64 -3.74 13.01
C PRO A 374 -11.02 -4.84 12.14
N ASP A 375 -9.68 -4.96 12.16
CA ASP A 375 -8.95 -5.90 11.32
C ASP A 375 -9.22 -7.35 11.71
N ILE A 376 -9.48 -7.62 12.99
CA ILE A 376 -9.91 -8.95 13.46
C ILE A 376 -11.16 -9.45 12.73
N TYR A 377 -12.11 -8.58 12.36
CA TYR A 377 -13.28 -8.97 11.56
C TYR A 377 -12.89 -9.36 10.13
N THR A 378 -11.88 -8.71 9.56
CA THR A 378 -11.35 -9.10 8.25
C THR A 378 -10.66 -10.46 8.35
N ALA A 379 -9.83 -10.66 9.36
CA ALA A 379 -9.09 -11.91 9.60
C ALA A 379 -10.02 -13.11 9.84
N LYS A 380 -11.15 -12.92 10.54
CA LYS A 380 -12.14 -13.98 10.82
C LYS A 380 -13.24 -14.09 9.75
N GLY A 381 -13.14 -13.39 8.62
CA GLY A 381 -14.11 -13.48 7.53
C GLY A 381 -15.49 -12.91 7.85
N ILE A 382 -15.58 -11.94 8.76
CA ILE A 382 -16.84 -11.30 9.16
C ILE A 382 -17.16 -10.18 8.17
N TYR A 383 -18.06 -10.51 7.23
CA TYR A 383 -18.58 -9.61 6.20
C TYR A 383 -20.11 -9.49 6.29
N ARG A 384 -20.72 -8.73 5.38
CA ARG A 384 -22.19 -8.61 5.30
C ARG A 384 -22.81 -9.99 5.08
N GLY A 385 -23.86 -10.30 5.83
CA GLY A 385 -24.55 -11.61 5.75
C GLY A 385 -23.80 -12.76 6.45
N ASN A 386 -22.88 -12.46 7.37
CA ASN A 386 -22.20 -13.49 8.15
C ASN A 386 -23.17 -14.31 9.03
N LYS A 387 -22.75 -15.53 9.37
CA LYS A 387 -23.51 -16.48 10.21
C LYS A 387 -23.87 -15.97 11.61
N HIS A 388 -23.19 -14.94 12.11
CA HIS A 388 -23.44 -14.38 13.44
C HIS A 388 -24.54 -13.32 13.44
N GLY A 389 -25.06 -12.93 12.26
CA GLY A 389 -26.04 -11.86 12.13
C GLY A 389 -25.52 -10.50 12.64
N LEU A 390 -24.20 -10.29 12.59
CA LEU A 390 -23.52 -9.07 13.04
C LEU A 390 -23.32 -8.10 11.87
N LYS A 391 -23.30 -6.80 12.17
CA LYS A 391 -22.76 -5.83 11.21
C LYS A 391 -21.24 -6.02 11.09
N PRO A 392 -20.62 -5.83 9.91
CA PRO A 392 -19.19 -6.03 9.72
C PRO A 392 -18.34 -4.84 10.18
N TYR A 393 -18.85 -4.01 11.09
CA TYR A 393 -18.23 -2.79 11.60
C TYR A 393 -18.69 -2.53 13.04
N THR A 394 -17.86 -1.87 13.85
CA THR A 394 -18.10 -1.62 15.28
C THR A 394 -18.47 -0.19 15.57
N TYR A 395 -17.98 0.78 14.78
CA TYR A 395 -18.30 2.20 14.94
C TYR A 395 -18.92 2.77 13.65
N ILE A 396 -19.74 3.80 13.79
CA ILE A 396 -20.35 4.51 12.67
C ILE A 396 -20.48 5.99 13.00
N THR A 397 -20.18 6.89 12.08
CA THR A 397 -20.47 8.31 12.28
C THR A 397 -21.95 8.59 12.08
N LEU A 398 -22.49 9.52 12.87
CA LEU A 398 -23.82 10.04 12.62
C LEU A 398 -23.76 11.01 11.42
N PRO A 399 -24.78 11.03 10.54
CA PRO A 399 -24.88 11.98 9.43
C PRO A 399 -24.80 13.44 9.89
#